data_AF-A0A7S3W589-F1
#
_entry.id   AF-A0A7S3W589-F1
#
_cell.length_a   1.000
_cell.length_b   1.000
_cell.length_c   1.000
_cell.angle_alpha   90.00
_cell.angle_beta   90.00
_cell.angle_gamma   90.00
#
_symmetry.space_group_name_H-M   'P 1'
#
loop_
_entity.id
_entity.type
_entity.pdbx_description
1 polymer ?
#
loop_
_entity_poly.entity_id
_entity_poly.type
_entity_poly.pdbx_seq_one_letter_code
_entity_poly.pdbx_strand_id
1 'polypeptide(L)'
;PPRHRHGTATAPPRHRHGRHGQHGSALEILLYPSDEFGRQELPTAQIPAFVAKFGLPTDGGGCTLMAKVEVNGGREDPVWAFLKAGGKDVSWNFAAFFVVGKDGQVVGRFSSRELDACGEALAVAVAA
;
A
#
# COMPACT_ATOMS: atom_id res chain seq x y z
N PRO A 1 -20.19 28.48 -1.58
CA PRO A 1 -19.28 27.84 -2.56
C PRO A 1 -18.37 26.79 -1.89
N PRO A 2 -18.33 25.52 -2.37
CA PRO A 2 -17.39 24.57 -1.83
C PRO A 2 -15.99 25.01 -2.25
N ARG A 3 -15.11 25.22 -1.26
CA ARG A 3 -13.72 25.59 -1.49
C ARG A 3 -13.03 24.42 -2.19
N HIS A 4 -12.57 24.63 -3.43
CA HIS A 4 -11.61 23.74 -4.08
C HIS A 4 -10.36 23.69 -3.20
N ARG A 5 -10.20 22.64 -2.40
CA ARG A 5 -8.91 22.34 -1.77
C ARG A 5 -8.01 21.80 -2.87
N HIS A 6 -6.99 22.57 -3.23
CA HIS A 6 -5.89 22.07 -4.05
C HIS A 6 -5.38 20.76 -3.42
N GLY A 7 -5.56 19.66 -4.15
CA GLY A 7 -5.32 18.31 -3.67
C GLY A 7 -3.83 18.06 -3.51
N THR A 8 -3.33 18.21 -2.28
CA THR A 8 -2.02 17.67 -1.91
C THR A 8 -2.13 16.16 -1.84
N ALA A 9 -1.16 15.44 -2.41
CA ALA A 9 -1.06 13.98 -2.28
C ALA A 9 -1.16 13.55 -0.81
N THR A 10 -1.96 12.52 -0.53
CA THR A 10 -2.07 11.97 0.82
C THR A 10 -0.71 11.36 1.22
N ALA A 11 -0.20 11.66 2.40
CA ALA A 11 1.04 11.07 2.89
C ALA A 11 0.83 9.63 3.40
N PRO A 12 1.79 8.70 3.18
CA PRO A 12 1.82 7.42 3.86
C PRO A 12 1.88 7.58 5.40
N PRO A 13 1.34 6.62 6.18
CA PRO A 13 1.55 6.52 7.62
C PRO A 13 3.04 6.48 7.99
N ARG A 14 3.43 7.22 9.04
CA ARG A 14 4.83 7.45 9.45
C ARG A 14 5.53 6.22 10.07
N HIS A 15 4.80 5.18 10.49
CA HIS A 15 5.36 4.04 11.25
C HIS A 15 5.96 2.92 10.37
N ARG A 16 6.38 3.22 9.14
CA ARG A 16 6.90 2.20 8.21
C ARG A 16 8.41 2.13 8.10
N HIS A 17 9.11 3.12 8.64
CA HIS A 17 10.56 3.20 8.60
C HIS A 17 11.17 2.00 9.33
N GLY A 18 11.61 1.00 8.57
CA GLY A 18 12.42 -0.10 9.10
C GLY A 18 11.80 -1.49 9.09
N ARG A 19 10.58 -1.72 8.59
CA ARG A 19 10.05 -3.11 8.50
C ARG A 19 10.87 -3.99 7.55
N HIS A 20 11.21 -3.47 6.38
CA HIS A 20 12.20 -4.13 5.52
C HIS A 20 13.55 -4.24 6.23
N GLY A 21 13.97 -3.26 7.03
CA GLY A 21 15.18 -3.36 7.86
C GLY A 21 15.13 -4.48 8.92
N GLN A 22 13.95 -4.77 9.47
CA GLN A 22 13.73 -5.82 10.47
C GLN A 22 13.67 -7.22 9.85
N HIS A 23 13.06 -7.35 8.67
CA HIS A 23 12.82 -8.65 8.02
C HIS A 23 13.78 -8.94 6.85
N GLY A 24 14.59 -7.97 6.43
CA GLY A 24 15.50 -8.09 5.29
C GLY A 24 14.77 -8.53 4.02
N SER A 25 15.44 -9.39 3.24
CA SER A 25 14.90 -9.96 2.00
C SER A 25 13.69 -10.90 2.19
N ALA A 26 13.26 -11.15 3.43
CA ALA A 26 12.06 -11.93 3.70
C ALA A 26 10.75 -11.13 3.54
N LEU A 27 10.85 -9.81 3.32
CA LEU A 27 9.70 -8.92 3.13
C LEU A 27 9.92 -8.02 1.92
N GLU A 28 8.92 -7.90 1.06
CA GLU A 28 8.88 -6.91 -0.02
C GLU A 28 7.60 -6.07 0.13
N ILE A 29 7.71 -4.75 -0.02
CA ILE A 29 6.56 -3.84 0.06
C ILE A 29 6.16 -3.39 -1.35
N LEU A 30 5.00 -3.86 -1.82
CA LEU A 30 4.44 -3.40 -3.10
C LEU A 30 3.58 -2.15 -2.89
N LEU A 31 3.87 -1.11 -3.66
CA LEU A 31 3.13 0.16 -3.63
C LEU A 31 2.29 0.27 -4.89
N TYR A 32 0.96 0.38 -4.73
CA TYR A 32 0.01 0.54 -5.84
C TYR A 32 -0.60 1.96 -5.81
N PRO A 33 -0.17 2.86 -6.70
CA PRO A 33 -0.83 4.14 -6.91
C PRO A 33 -2.24 3.99 -7.48
N SER A 34 -3.18 4.85 -7.07
CA SER A 34 -4.54 4.90 -7.64
C SER A 34 -5.09 6.33 -7.68
N ASP A 35 -5.77 6.66 -8.78
CA ASP A 35 -6.39 7.98 -9.00
C ASP A 35 -7.82 8.08 -8.41
N GLU A 36 -8.36 7.00 -7.83
CA GLU A 36 -9.78 6.90 -7.43
C GLU A 36 -10.16 7.76 -6.22
N PHE A 37 -9.18 8.20 -5.44
CA PHE A 37 -9.42 8.91 -4.18
C PHE A 37 -9.13 10.41 -4.30
N GLY A 38 -10.18 11.16 -4.64
CA GLY A 38 -10.17 12.63 -4.60
C GLY A 38 -9.24 13.30 -5.63
N ARG A 39 -8.79 12.58 -6.68
CA ARG A 39 -7.85 13.07 -7.71
C ARG A 39 -6.56 13.66 -7.14
N GLN A 40 -6.04 13.05 -6.08
CA GLN A 40 -4.85 13.53 -5.36
C GLN A 40 -3.55 12.83 -5.77
N GLU A 41 -3.60 11.92 -6.73
CA GLU A 41 -2.43 11.15 -7.10
C GLU A 41 -1.45 12.01 -7.92
N LEU A 42 -0.18 11.88 -7.59
CA LEU A 42 0.87 12.59 -8.31
C LEU A 42 1.00 12.05 -9.75
N PRO A 43 1.60 12.83 -10.67
CA PRO A 43 2.12 12.27 -11.91
C PRO A 43 3.06 11.10 -11.59
N THR A 44 2.98 10.01 -12.35
CA THR A 44 3.74 8.76 -12.08
C THR A 44 5.23 9.00 -11.84
N ALA A 45 5.85 9.90 -12.60
CA ALA A 45 7.27 10.26 -12.46
C ALA A 45 7.64 10.92 -11.11
N GLN A 46 6.67 11.47 -10.37
CA GLN A 46 6.91 12.15 -9.09
C GLN A 46 6.65 11.25 -7.88
N ILE A 47 5.96 10.13 -8.05
CA ILE A 47 5.60 9.21 -6.97
C ILE A 47 6.83 8.64 -6.25
N PRO A 48 7.89 8.15 -6.95
CA PRO A 48 9.09 7.61 -6.28
C PRO A 48 9.70 8.58 -5.28
N ALA A 49 9.95 9.83 -5.70
CA ALA A 49 10.54 10.86 -4.87
C ALA A 49 9.63 11.27 -3.70
N PHE A 50 8.31 11.15 -3.87
CA PHE A 50 7.36 11.42 -2.80
C PHE A 50 7.39 10.33 -1.73
N VAL A 51 7.24 9.06 -2.11
CA VAL A 51 7.18 7.93 -1.15
C VAL A 51 8.51 7.69 -0.44
N ALA A 52 9.64 8.00 -1.09
CA ALA A 52 10.97 7.95 -0.49
C ALA A 52 11.10 8.85 0.75
N LYS A 53 10.43 10.02 0.77
CA LYS A 53 10.40 10.93 1.94
C LYS A 53 9.72 10.30 3.16
N PHE A 54 8.97 9.21 2.96
CA PHE A 54 8.28 8.44 3.99
C PHE A 54 8.92 7.05 4.20
N GLY A 55 10.17 6.87 3.78
CA GLY A 55 10.94 5.65 4.01
C GLY A 55 10.41 4.44 3.25
N LEU A 56 9.83 4.68 2.08
CA LEU A 56 9.46 3.65 1.11
C LEU A 56 10.33 3.82 -0.14
N PRO A 57 11.65 3.57 -0.05
CA PRO A 57 12.58 3.73 -1.17
C PRO A 57 12.28 2.70 -2.27
N THR A 58 12.08 3.17 -3.50
CA THR A 58 11.74 2.33 -4.67
C THR A 58 12.94 2.07 -5.58
N ASP A 59 14.15 2.34 -5.10
CA ASP A 59 15.44 2.22 -5.78
C ASP A 59 16.25 1.00 -5.28
N GLY A 60 15.55 -0.05 -4.84
CA GLY A 60 16.15 -1.29 -4.35
C GLY A 60 16.15 -1.48 -2.83
N GLY A 61 15.43 -0.63 -2.08
CA GLY A 61 15.35 -0.69 -0.62
C GLY A 61 14.19 -1.53 -0.07
N GLY A 62 13.75 -2.58 -0.79
CA GLY A 62 12.67 -3.48 -0.36
C GLY A 62 11.25 -2.96 -0.57
N CYS A 63 11.11 -1.93 -1.41
CA CYS A 63 9.81 -1.49 -1.93
C CYS A 63 9.83 -1.48 -3.46
N THR A 64 8.74 -1.95 -4.05
CA THR A 64 8.51 -1.91 -5.49
C THR A 64 7.30 -1.04 -5.79
N LEU A 65 7.51 -0.02 -6.63
CA LEU A 65 6.42 0.81 -7.12
C LEU A 65 5.78 0.15 -8.35
N MET A 66 4.49 -0.14 -8.26
CA MET A 66 3.70 -0.72 -9.35
C MET A 66 3.18 0.38 -10.28
N ALA A 67 2.63 -0.05 -11.43
CA ALA A 67 1.85 0.85 -12.28
C ALA A 67 0.60 1.36 -11.54
N LYS A 68 0.05 2.49 -12.00
CA LYS A 68 -1.24 2.99 -11.54
C LYS A 68 -2.35 1.97 -11.88
N VAL A 69 -3.22 1.71 -10.92
CA VAL A 69 -4.34 0.77 -11.07
C VAL A 69 -5.63 1.34 -10.49
N GLU A 70 -6.77 0.79 -10.92
CA GLU A 70 -8.03 0.90 -10.19
C GLU A 70 -8.05 -0.22 -9.13
N VAL A 71 -8.38 0.12 -7.89
CA VAL A 71 -8.44 -0.81 -6.75
C VAL A 71 -9.88 -1.14 -6.35
N ASN A 72 -10.86 -0.44 -6.93
CA ASN A 72 -12.29 -0.68 -6.73
C ASN A 72 -13.06 -0.69 -8.05
N GLY A 73 -14.29 -1.18 -8.00
CA GLY A 73 -15.25 -1.10 -9.10
C GLY A 73 -15.02 -2.11 -10.23
N GLY A 74 -15.71 -1.91 -11.35
CA GLY A 74 -15.78 -2.90 -12.44
C GLY A 74 -14.52 -3.05 -13.30
N ARG A 75 -13.50 -2.19 -13.08
CA ARG A 75 -12.20 -2.26 -13.75
C ARG A 75 -11.05 -2.43 -12.75
N GLU A 76 -11.36 -2.85 -11.53
CA GLU A 76 -10.33 -3.09 -10.53
C GLU A 76 -9.29 -4.10 -11.01
N ASP A 77 -8.04 -3.87 -10.64
CA ASP A 77 -6.94 -4.76 -10.98
C ASP A 77 -7.18 -6.15 -10.36
N PRO A 78 -6.91 -7.25 -11.10
CA PRO A 78 -7.15 -8.61 -10.61
C PRO A 78 -6.42 -8.93 -9.29
N VAL A 79 -5.26 -8.33 -9.03
CA VAL A 79 -4.56 -8.48 -7.75
C VAL A 79 -5.38 -7.86 -6.64
N TRP A 80 -5.93 -6.66 -6.84
CA TRP A 80 -6.78 -6.02 -5.83
C TRP A 80 -8.12 -6.73 -5.63
N ALA A 81 -8.71 -7.26 -6.69
CA ALA A 81 -9.89 -8.14 -6.59
C ALA A 81 -9.59 -9.36 -5.70
N PHE A 82 -8.46 -10.03 -5.96
CA PHE A 82 -7.98 -11.16 -5.17
C PHE A 82 -7.71 -10.78 -3.71
N LEU A 83 -6.96 -9.70 -3.47
CA LEU A 83 -6.62 -9.25 -2.12
C LEU A 83 -7.86 -8.90 -1.29
N LYS A 84 -8.87 -8.28 -1.91
CA LYS A 84 -10.13 -7.99 -1.22
C LYS A 84 -10.96 -9.25 -0.99
N ALA A 85 -10.88 -10.24 -1.89
CA ALA A 85 -11.64 -11.50 -1.83
C ALA A 85 -13.14 -11.30 -1.57
N GLY A 86 -13.77 -10.31 -2.22
CA GLY A 86 -15.17 -9.94 -2.01
C GLY A 86 -15.43 -9.13 -0.73
N GLY A 87 -14.38 -8.74 -0.01
CA GLY A 87 -14.45 -7.83 1.13
C GLY A 87 -14.71 -6.37 0.72
N LYS A 88 -14.73 -5.48 1.72
CA LYS A 88 -15.06 -4.06 1.54
C LYS A 88 -14.09 -3.36 0.58
N ASP A 89 -14.62 -2.44 -0.20
CA ASP A 89 -13.83 -1.53 -1.01
C ASP A 89 -12.84 -0.70 -0.19
N VAL A 90 -11.80 -0.24 -0.86
CA VAL A 90 -10.82 0.69 -0.29
C VAL A 90 -11.50 2.05 -0.17
N SER A 91 -11.55 2.60 1.04
CA SER A 91 -12.30 3.83 1.32
C SER A 91 -11.52 5.11 1.07
N TRP A 92 -10.18 5.05 1.08
CA TRP A 92 -9.30 6.19 0.88
C TRP A 92 -7.84 5.75 0.60
N ASN A 93 -6.99 6.71 0.23
CA ASN A 93 -5.54 6.52 0.18
C ASN A 93 -5.01 5.96 1.50
N PHE A 94 -4.18 4.91 1.43
CA PHE A 94 -3.57 4.24 2.58
C PHE A 94 -4.59 3.67 3.60
N ALA A 95 -5.81 3.34 3.16
CA ALA A 95 -6.84 2.76 4.02
C ALA A 95 -6.81 1.22 4.08
N ALA A 96 -6.04 0.56 3.21
CA ALA A 96 -5.93 -0.89 3.17
C ALA A 96 -4.48 -1.34 2.96
N PHE A 97 -4.05 -2.27 3.80
CA PHE A 97 -2.77 -2.99 3.74
C PHE A 97 -3.06 -4.46 3.78
N PHE A 98 -2.41 -5.22 2.90
CA PHE A 98 -2.53 -6.66 2.88
C PHE A 98 -1.18 -7.27 3.21
N VAL A 99 -1.19 -8.30 4.04
CA VAL A 99 -0.03 -9.16 4.27
C VAL A 99 -0.29 -10.44 3.51
N VAL A 100 0.65 -10.81 2.65
CA VAL A 100 0.57 -12.00 1.80
C VAL A 100 1.76 -12.90 2.14
N GLY A 101 1.50 -14.18 2.36
CA GLY A 101 2.52 -15.21 2.61
C GLY A 101 3.33 -15.54 1.36
N LYS A 102 4.47 -16.22 1.53
CA LYS A 102 5.31 -16.67 0.39
C LYS A 102 4.60 -17.67 -0.52
N ASP A 103 3.59 -18.34 0.00
CA ASP A 103 2.68 -19.25 -0.72
C ASP A 103 1.58 -18.52 -1.50
N GLY A 104 1.54 -17.18 -1.44
CA GLY A 104 0.55 -16.35 -2.12
C GLY A 104 -0.78 -16.20 -1.37
N GLN A 105 -0.92 -16.75 -0.15
CA GLN A 105 -2.15 -16.62 0.62
C GLN A 105 -2.22 -15.28 1.35
N VAL A 106 -3.42 -14.67 1.36
CA VAL A 106 -3.66 -13.43 2.10
C VAL A 106 -3.78 -13.77 3.59
N VAL A 107 -2.81 -13.35 4.38
CA VAL A 107 -2.73 -13.60 5.83
C VAL A 107 -3.54 -12.57 6.61
N GLY A 108 -3.71 -11.36 6.09
CA GLY A 108 -4.54 -10.36 6.74
C GLY A 108 -4.71 -9.06 5.97
N ARG A 109 -5.75 -8.31 6.36
CA ARG A 109 -6.05 -6.96 5.89
C ARG A 109 -6.08 -6.01 7.09
N PHE A 110 -5.39 -4.87 6.96
CA PHE A 110 -5.22 -3.88 8.02
C PHE A 110 -5.52 -2.47 7.50
N SER A 111 -6.07 -1.62 8.34
CA SER A 111 -6.11 -0.17 8.13
C SER A 111 -4.80 0.49 8.57
N SER A 112 -4.64 1.77 8.27
CA SER A 112 -3.47 2.55 8.73
C SER A 112 -3.31 2.60 10.25
N ARG A 113 -4.41 2.41 11.00
CA ARG A 113 -4.41 2.37 12.48
C ARG A 113 -4.04 1.01 13.04
N GLU A 114 -4.23 -0.05 12.26
CA GLU A 114 -3.98 -1.44 12.67
C GLU A 114 -2.62 -1.94 12.21
N LEU A 115 -1.87 -1.12 11.45
CA LEU A 115 -0.57 -1.51 10.93
C LEU A 115 0.39 -1.94 12.04
N ASP A 116 0.43 -1.26 13.19
CA ASP A 116 1.33 -1.65 14.28
C ASP A 116 1.00 -3.03 14.86
N ALA A 117 -0.26 -3.47 14.72
CA ALA A 117 -0.72 -4.79 15.18
C ALA A 117 -0.47 -5.92 14.16
N CYS A 118 -0.02 -5.63 12.92
CA CYS A 118 0.16 -6.67 11.91
C CYS A 118 1.45 -7.51 12.09
N GLY A 119 2.20 -7.32 13.17
CA GLY A 119 3.45 -8.05 13.43
C GLY A 119 3.29 -9.57 13.44
N GLU A 120 2.18 -10.08 14.00
CA GLU A 120 1.87 -11.52 13.97
C GLU A 120 1.60 -12.02 12.55
N ALA A 121 0.83 -11.28 11.76
CA ALA A 121 0.58 -11.63 10.37
C ALA A 121 1.87 -11.61 9.53
N LEU A 122 2.77 -10.65 9.78
CA LEU A 122 4.08 -10.62 9.15
C LEU A 122 4.93 -11.83 9.55
N ALA A 123 4.91 -12.23 10.83
CA ALA A 123 5.62 -13.42 11.29
C ALA A 123 5.08 -14.69 10.61
N VAL A 124 3.76 -14.84 10.50
CA VAL A 124 3.12 -15.95 9.76
C VAL A 124 3.54 -15.95 8.29
N ALA A 125 3.49 -14.79 7.62
CA ALA A 125 3.86 -14.67 6.22
C ALA A 125 5.33 -14.99 5.94
N VAL A 126 6.23 -14.63 6.88
CA VAL A 126 7.66 -14.90 6.78
C VAL A 126 8.01 -16.36 7.10
N ALA A 127 7.20 -17.05 7.93
CA ALA A 127 7.43 -18.44 8.31
C ALA A 127 6.93 -19.48 7.30
N ALA A 128 5.94 -19.11 6.47
CA ALA A 128 5.49 -19.90 5.32
C ALA A 128 6.56 -19.96 4.20
#